data_AF-A0A059JIU0-F1
#
_entry.id   AF-A0A059JIU0-F1
#
_cell.length_a   1.000
_cell.length_b   1.000
_cell.length_c   1.000
_cell.angle_alpha   90.00
_cell.angle_beta   90.00
_cell.angle_gamma   90.00
#
_symmetry.space_group_name_H-M   'P 1'
#
loop_
_entity.id
_entity.type
_entity.pdbx_description
1 polymer ?
#
loop_
_entity_poly.entity_id
_entity_poly.type
_entity_poly.pdbx_seq_one_letter_code
_entity_poly.pdbx_strand_id
1 'polypeptide(L)'
;MVRVNTLAHRAPDSPSRQLLQDLTRDLEQVRIHGEELKLVKAYESWIFYEKLDRIDREREEVHTSALNAAAAKRDQRRLQAEETLRLHLQAVEEERRRKEEAERRRQEKIRQEKEEKERKEREEAARLEAERKAKEAEKARQAEEAEKAKKAAEEEKARLEREKAEQEKKKAADESRRKAEEEAKRKAAEAKEQQTATKQAVLGINHRNQQEVQEHERYLKLHAHLKEFRSYMRAQTKSNALLKQHMGDMRRTIRKCVGQLVADDKTANQKPTREIAAILKKAQELAEPSVDIRQFIAFPPPNIANAQNPQVPALWVYLLNILAKSVLAQLMAEAGVTTKCAEPLGVLTAQIFSMDAFCYQGQSMIDILLAKYRFLCPVLWGFYGDQSTDQGKAAIGWFREEKNGPFISAQLHEERMTGLGAGYAAIALRNFAKSPRQNPYPNSNFWKSLSYIVNVPPAEVQDTHLVVLTAMLRYSAPRIVNFWGDMGVLALRQAIVLFPAKLPRKSTQRAMVEDLRDILAREKRIII
;
A
#
# COMPACT_ATOMS: atom_id res chain seq x y z
N MET A 1 -65.78 -48.35 94.12
CA MET A 1 -66.49 -47.65 95.23
C MET A 1 -66.60 -46.19 94.86
N VAL A 2 -67.74 -45.54 94.64
CA VAL A 2 -69.14 -45.95 94.45
C VAL A 2 -69.64 -45.17 93.22
N ARG A 3 -70.33 -45.88 92.33
CA ARG A 3 -70.83 -45.48 91.01
C ARG A 3 -72.04 -44.56 91.12
N VAL A 4 -72.24 -43.66 90.15
CA VAL A 4 -73.50 -43.63 89.37
C VAL A 4 -73.15 -43.30 87.91
N ASN A 5 -73.46 -44.27 87.04
CA ASN A 5 -73.54 -44.14 85.59
C ASN A 5 -74.75 -43.28 85.22
N THR A 6 -74.55 -42.29 84.35
CA THR A 6 -75.61 -41.83 83.45
C THR A 6 -75.11 -41.92 82.02
N LEU A 7 -75.67 -42.90 81.33
CA LEU A 7 -75.55 -43.15 79.89
C LEU A 7 -76.13 -41.95 79.12
N ALA A 8 -75.28 -41.25 78.37
CA ALA A 8 -75.71 -40.40 77.27
C ALA A 8 -75.22 -41.03 75.96
N HIS A 9 -76.15 -41.57 75.20
CA HIS A 9 -75.96 -42.05 73.83
C HIS A 9 -75.26 -40.98 72.97
N ARG A 10 -73.98 -41.20 72.62
CA ARG A 10 -73.41 -40.58 71.40
C ARG A 10 -73.88 -41.43 70.22
N ALA A 11 -74.67 -40.81 69.34
CA ALA A 11 -75.07 -41.39 68.07
C ALA A 11 -73.83 -41.93 67.32
N PRO A 12 -73.94 -43.05 66.59
CA PRO A 12 -72.86 -43.48 65.71
C PRO A 12 -72.59 -42.35 64.71
N ASP A 13 -71.35 -41.87 64.65
CA ASP A 13 -70.94 -40.88 63.66
C ASP A 13 -71.36 -41.40 62.28
N SER A 14 -72.24 -40.65 61.62
CA SER A 14 -72.66 -40.98 60.26
C SER A 14 -71.40 -41.13 59.38
N PRO A 15 -71.29 -42.17 58.55
CA PRO A 15 -70.18 -42.33 57.61
C PRO A 15 -69.92 -41.07 56.77
N SER A 16 -70.96 -40.27 56.52
CA SER A 16 -70.89 -39.00 55.81
C SER A 16 -70.13 -37.90 56.58
N ARG A 17 -70.17 -37.90 57.93
CA ARG A 17 -69.42 -36.92 58.75
C ARG A 17 -67.93 -37.28 58.85
N GLN A 18 -67.59 -38.57 58.94
CA GLN A 18 -66.20 -39.01 58.88
C GLN A 18 -65.57 -38.67 57.52
N LEU A 19 -66.28 -38.95 56.42
CA LEU A 19 -65.85 -38.56 55.07
C LEU A 19 -65.60 -37.04 54.94
N LEU A 20 -66.42 -36.21 55.55
CA LEU A 20 -66.22 -34.75 55.55
C LEU A 20 -65.01 -34.32 56.38
N GLN A 21 -64.73 -34.99 57.51
CA GLN A 21 -63.55 -34.72 58.33
C GLN A 21 -62.26 -35.15 57.62
N ASP A 22 -62.26 -36.33 57.00
CA ASP A 22 -61.14 -36.83 56.20
C ASP A 22 -60.88 -35.93 54.99
N LEU A 23 -61.93 -35.51 54.27
CA LEU A 23 -61.80 -34.56 53.17
C LEU A 23 -61.26 -33.20 53.62
N THR A 24 -61.68 -32.70 54.79
CA THR A 24 -61.17 -31.43 55.33
C THR A 24 -59.68 -31.53 55.67
N ARG A 25 -59.27 -32.65 56.27
CA ARG A 25 -57.87 -32.94 56.60
C ARG A 25 -57.01 -33.08 55.34
N ASP A 26 -57.52 -33.75 54.31
CA ASP A 26 -56.81 -33.90 53.03
C ASP A 26 -56.66 -32.54 52.32
N LEU A 27 -57.69 -31.69 52.35
CA LEU A 27 -57.63 -30.33 51.80
C LEU A 27 -56.64 -29.44 52.58
N GLU A 28 -56.55 -29.58 53.90
CA GLU A 28 -55.54 -28.89 54.72
C GLU A 28 -54.12 -29.37 54.41
N GLN A 29 -53.91 -30.68 54.22
CA GLN A 29 -52.61 -31.22 53.80
C GLN A 29 -52.20 -30.71 52.42
N VAL A 30 -53.13 -30.65 51.46
CA VAL A 30 -52.86 -30.07 50.13
C VAL A 30 -52.52 -28.57 50.25
N ARG A 31 -53.18 -27.83 51.13
CA ARG A 31 -52.86 -26.41 51.37
C ARG A 31 -51.46 -26.23 51.94
N ILE A 32 -51.11 -26.99 52.98
CA ILE A 32 -49.77 -26.96 53.60
C ILE A 32 -48.71 -27.34 52.57
N HIS A 33 -48.91 -28.41 51.82
CA HIS A 33 -47.98 -28.82 50.76
C HIS A 33 -47.85 -27.72 49.68
N GLY A 34 -48.94 -27.04 49.32
CA GLY A 34 -48.92 -25.91 48.41
C GLY A 34 -48.15 -24.69 48.93
N GLU A 35 -48.18 -24.43 50.24
CA GLU A 35 -47.40 -23.37 50.89
C GLU A 35 -45.91 -23.72 50.98
N GLU A 36 -45.57 -24.95 51.36
CA GLU A 36 -44.19 -25.46 51.35
C GLU A 36 -43.57 -25.42 49.96
N LEU A 37 -44.33 -25.80 48.93
CA LEU A 37 -43.86 -25.77 47.54
C LEU A 37 -43.58 -24.33 47.05
N LYS A 38 -44.35 -23.33 47.54
CA LYS A 38 -44.08 -21.91 47.26
C LYS A 38 -42.80 -21.44 47.93
N LEU A 39 -42.57 -21.83 49.18
CA LEU A 39 -41.34 -21.53 49.92
C LEU A 39 -40.10 -22.13 49.25
N VAL A 40 -40.18 -23.40 48.82
CA VAL A 40 -39.10 -24.07 48.09
C VAL A 40 -38.79 -23.34 46.79
N LYS A 41 -39.81 -22.99 45.99
CA LYS A 41 -39.61 -22.24 44.74
C LYS A 41 -39.02 -20.84 44.97
N ALA A 42 -39.42 -20.15 46.05
CA ALA A 42 -38.85 -18.86 46.41
C ALA A 42 -37.37 -19.00 46.80
N TYR A 43 -37.02 -20.04 47.55
CA TYR A 43 -35.65 -20.33 47.95
C TYR A 43 -34.77 -20.74 46.75
N GLU A 44 -35.28 -21.58 45.85
CA GLU A 44 -34.61 -21.93 44.59
C GLU A 44 -34.37 -20.70 43.72
N SER A 45 -35.36 -19.81 43.61
CA SER A 45 -35.23 -18.55 42.87
C SER A 45 -34.17 -17.65 43.49
N TRP A 46 -34.16 -17.51 44.83
CA TRP A 46 -33.17 -16.71 45.54
C TRP A 46 -31.75 -17.23 45.33
N ILE A 47 -31.52 -18.54 45.48
CA ILE A 47 -30.22 -19.18 45.20
C ILE A 47 -29.79 -18.97 43.74
N PHE A 48 -30.74 -19.09 42.80
CA PHE A 48 -30.45 -18.89 41.39
C PHE A 48 -29.96 -17.46 41.10
N TYR A 49 -30.63 -16.44 41.63
CA TYR A 49 -30.23 -15.05 41.47
C TYR A 49 -28.92 -14.74 42.20
N GLU A 50 -28.71 -15.24 43.40
CA GLU A 50 -27.45 -15.06 44.13
C GLU A 50 -26.25 -15.67 43.37
N LYS A 51 -26.46 -16.84 42.74
CA LYS A 51 -25.44 -17.45 41.89
C LYS A 51 -25.16 -16.63 40.63
N LEU A 52 -26.19 -16.01 40.04
CA LEU A 52 -26.05 -15.15 38.87
C LEU A 52 -25.26 -13.89 39.22
N ASP A 53 -25.63 -13.22 40.32
CA ASP A 53 -24.94 -12.03 40.84
C ASP A 53 -23.46 -12.32 41.13
N ARG A 54 -23.14 -13.51 41.68
CA ARG A 54 -21.75 -13.91 41.90
C ARG A 54 -20.97 -14.03 40.59
N ILE A 55 -21.56 -14.68 39.58
CA ILE A 55 -20.93 -14.85 38.26
C ILE A 55 -20.71 -13.48 37.59
N ASP A 56 -21.67 -12.57 37.71
CA ASP A 56 -21.56 -11.24 37.12
C ASP A 56 -20.48 -10.39 37.82
N ARG A 57 -20.36 -10.45 39.15
CA ARG A 57 -19.24 -9.82 39.88
C ARG A 57 -17.88 -10.38 39.45
N GLU A 58 -17.74 -11.69 39.37
CA GLU A 58 -16.49 -12.33 38.91
C GLU A 58 -16.12 -11.87 37.48
N ARG A 59 -17.10 -11.73 36.59
CA ARG A 59 -16.89 -11.22 35.22
C ARG A 59 -16.53 -9.75 35.20
N GLU A 60 -17.17 -8.92 36.02
CA GLU A 60 -16.85 -7.50 36.16
C GLU A 60 -15.44 -7.29 36.69
N GLU A 61 -14.99 -8.09 37.66
CA GLU A 61 -13.62 -8.06 38.18
C GLU A 61 -12.59 -8.41 37.09
N VAL A 62 -12.86 -9.44 36.28
CA VAL A 62 -11.99 -9.79 35.14
C VAL A 62 -11.96 -8.67 34.10
N HIS A 63 -13.11 -8.07 33.78
CA HIS A 63 -13.19 -7.00 32.78
C HIS A 63 -12.51 -5.72 33.27
N THR A 64 -12.73 -5.33 34.53
CA THR A 64 -12.08 -4.16 35.14
C THR A 64 -10.57 -4.37 35.26
N SER A 65 -10.11 -5.56 35.63
CA SER A 65 -8.69 -5.92 35.63
C SER A 65 -8.08 -5.82 34.22
N ALA A 66 -8.78 -6.31 33.19
CA ALA A 66 -8.33 -6.20 31.81
C ALA A 66 -8.27 -4.74 31.32
N LEU A 67 -9.25 -3.91 31.68
CA LEU A 67 -9.24 -2.47 31.38
C LEU A 67 -8.07 -1.76 32.08
N ASN A 68 -7.83 -2.05 33.35
CA ASN A 68 -6.71 -1.49 34.11
C ASN A 68 -5.36 -1.90 33.51
N ALA A 69 -5.20 -3.16 33.12
CA ALA A 69 -3.99 -3.65 32.44
C ALA A 69 -3.80 -2.98 31.07
N ALA A 70 -4.88 -2.73 30.32
CA ALA A 70 -4.82 -2.00 29.06
C ALA A 70 -4.45 -0.52 29.26
N ALA A 71 -5.00 0.13 30.29
CA ALA A 71 -4.64 1.49 30.67
C ALA A 71 -3.15 1.61 31.04
N ALA A 72 -2.64 0.70 31.88
CA ALA A 72 -1.23 0.66 32.25
C ALA A 72 -0.29 0.49 31.03
N LYS A 73 -0.65 -0.38 30.08
CA LYS A 73 0.10 -0.54 28.82
C LYS A 73 0.08 0.72 27.96
N ARG A 74 -1.04 1.45 27.94
CA ARG A 74 -1.16 2.72 27.22
C ARG A 74 -0.26 3.78 27.85
N ASP A 75 -0.23 3.88 29.17
CA ASP A 75 0.63 4.83 29.88
C ASP A 75 2.12 4.50 29.67
N GLN A 76 2.50 3.21 29.70
CA GLN A 76 3.85 2.79 29.39
C GLN A 76 4.28 3.19 27.96
N ARG A 77 3.40 2.99 26.97
CA ARG A 77 3.67 3.43 25.59
C ARG A 77 3.78 4.94 25.46
N ARG A 78 2.96 5.70 26.21
CA ARG A 78 3.05 7.17 26.25
C ARG A 78 4.42 7.60 26.77
N LEU A 79 4.88 7.04 27.89
CA LEU A 79 6.18 7.36 28.46
C LEU A 79 7.33 7.03 27.50
N GLN A 80 7.28 5.86 26.84
CA GLN A 80 8.27 5.49 25.83
C GLN A 80 8.28 6.45 24.63
N ALA A 81 7.10 6.90 24.19
CA ALA A 81 6.97 7.87 23.11
C ALA A 81 7.51 9.25 23.51
N GLU A 82 7.24 9.69 24.74
CA GLU A 82 7.77 10.95 25.30
C GLU A 82 9.30 10.91 25.42
N GLU A 83 9.86 9.80 25.88
CA GLU A 83 11.32 9.60 25.95
C GLU A 83 11.96 9.59 24.56
N THR A 84 11.36 8.89 23.61
CA THR A 84 11.84 8.85 22.22
C THR A 84 11.79 10.24 21.57
N LEU A 85 10.72 11.00 21.81
CA LEU A 85 10.59 12.37 21.33
C LEU A 85 11.66 13.28 21.95
N ARG A 86 11.94 13.14 23.25
CA ARG A 86 12.97 13.91 23.93
C ARG A 86 14.36 13.64 23.35
N LEU A 87 14.69 12.37 23.09
CA LEU A 87 15.95 12.00 22.45
C LEU A 87 16.06 12.55 21.02
N HIS A 88 14.96 12.53 20.26
CA HIS A 88 14.93 13.09 18.92
C HIS A 88 15.16 14.62 18.92
N LEU A 89 14.50 15.34 19.84
CA LEU A 89 14.69 16.79 19.98
C LEU A 89 16.14 17.14 20.34
N GLN A 90 16.78 16.38 21.25
CA GLN A 90 18.20 16.56 21.57
C GLN A 90 19.11 16.32 20.37
N ALA A 91 18.85 15.27 19.58
CA ALA A 91 19.61 14.98 18.36
C ALA A 91 19.47 16.09 17.31
N VAL A 92 18.26 16.65 17.15
CA VAL A 92 18.01 17.78 16.23
C VAL A 92 18.74 19.05 16.68
N GLU A 93 18.76 19.34 17.98
CA GLU A 93 19.51 20.47 18.52
C GLU A 93 21.02 20.31 18.34
N GLU A 94 21.57 19.12 18.57
CA GLU A 94 22.98 18.83 18.30
C GLU A 94 23.33 18.96 16.81
N GLU A 95 22.46 18.48 15.92
CA GLU A 95 22.66 18.61 14.48
C GLU A 95 22.62 20.08 14.04
N ARG A 96 21.72 20.88 14.63
CA ARG A 96 21.65 22.33 14.37
C ARG A 96 22.94 23.03 14.81
N ARG A 97 23.46 22.70 16.00
CA ARG A 97 24.75 23.24 16.49
C ARG A 97 25.92 22.85 15.58
N ARG A 98 25.96 21.61 15.09
CA ARG A 98 27.00 21.16 14.14
C ARG A 98 26.93 21.90 12.81
N LYS A 99 25.73 22.18 12.31
CA LYS A 99 25.52 22.97 11.07
C LYS A 99 25.96 24.42 11.25
N GLU A 100 25.57 25.06 12.34
CA GLU A 100 25.99 26.44 12.67
C GLU A 100 27.51 26.55 12.83
N GLU A 101 28.16 25.59 13.48
CA GLU A 101 29.63 25.57 13.63
C GLU A 101 30.34 25.30 12.30
N ALA A 102 29.82 24.40 11.46
CA ALA A 102 30.35 24.15 10.13
C ALA A 102 30.20 25.36 9.20
N GLU A 103 29.11 26.11 9.32
CA GLU A 103 28.87 27.34 8.56
C GLU A 103 29.83 28.46 9.00
N ARG A 104 30.05 28.63 10.31
CA ARG A 104 31.07 29.55 10.84
C ARG A 104 32.47 29.22 10.32
N ARG A 105 32.88 27.95 10.35
CA ARG A 105 34.18 27.50 9.81
C ARG A 105 34.30 27.74 8.31
N ARG A 106 33.22 27.60 7.54
CA ARG A 106 33.21 27.92 6.09
C ARG A 106 33.34 29.42 5.84
N GLN A 107 32.63 30.25 6.59
CA GLN A 107 32.73 31.71 6.48
C GLN A 107 34.14 32.21 6.85
N GLU A 108 34.77 31.61 7.86
CA GLU A 108 36.14 31.92 8.26
C GLU A 108 37.15 31.55 7.16
N LYS A 109 37.03 30.36 6.55
CA LYS A 109 37.86 29.98 5.40
C LYS A 109 37.70 30.92 4.20
N ILE A 110 36.47 31.33 3.89
CA ILE A 110 36.20 32.29 2.81
C ILE A 110 36.85 33.65 3.10
N ARG A 111 36.88 34.10 4.36
CA ARG A 111 37.58 35.34 4.74
C ARG A 111 39.10 35.19 4.57
N GLN A 112 39.68 34.08 5.04
CA GLN A 112 41.11 33.81 4.89
C GLN A 112 41.54 33.70 3.41
N GLU A 113 40.75 33.01 2.57
CA GLU A 113 41.02 32.91 1.13
C GLU A 113 40.93 34.26 0.42
N LYS A 114 40.01 35.14 0.83
CA LYS A 114 39.91 36.51 0.29
C LYS A 114 41.13 37.36 0.70
N GLU A 115 41.54 37.29 1.96
CA GLU A 115 42.73 38.00 2.45
C GLU A 115 44.01 37.51 1.75
N GLU A 116 44.14 36.20 1.52
CA GLU A 116 45.28 35.63 0.80
C GLU A 116 45.27 36.03 -0.68
N LYS A 117 44.10 36.06 -1.33
CA LYS A 117 43.95 36.56 -2.70
C LYS A 117 44.32 38.04 -2.81
N GLU A 118 43.81 38.90 -1.93
CA GLU A 118 44.16 40.32 -1.93
C GLU A 118 45.65 40.54 -1.70
N ARG A 119 46.29 39.71 -0.86
CA ARG A 119 47.75 39.75 -0.66
C ARG A 119 48.51 39.38 -1.93
N LYS A 120 48.10 38.32 -2.63
CA LYS A 120 48.71 37.89 -3.91
C LYS A 120 48.50 38.92 -5.02
N GLU A 121 47.32 39.52 -5.11
CA GLU A 121 47.03 40.57 -6.09
C GLU A 121 47.87 41.83 -5.85
N ARG A 122 48.11 42.22 -4.59
CA ARG A 122 49.02 43.34 -4.25
C ARG A 122 50.48 43.03 -4.60
N GLU A 123 50.92 41.80 -4.37
CA GLU A 123 52.27 41.36 -4.69
C GLU A 123 52.50 41.27 -6.21
N GLU A 124 51.52 40.78 -6.96
CA GLU A 124 51.55 40.71 -8.42
C GLU A 124 51.46 42.10 -9.06
N ALA A 125 50.64 43.00 -8.52
CA ALA A 125 50.59 44.40 -8.95
C ALA A 125 51.92 45.12 -8.71
N ALA A 126 52.58 44.89 -7.58
CA ALA A 126 53.91 45.44 -7.30
C ALA A 126 54.98 44.90 -8.26
N ARG A 127 54.92 43.60 -8.62
CA ARG A 127 55.81 43.01 -9.63
C ARG A 127 55.58 43.59 -11.01
N LEU A 128 54.32 43.78 -11.43
CA LEU A 128 53.97 44.40 -12.71
C LEU A 128 54.39 45.87 -12.77
N GLU A 129 54.29 46.62 -11.67
CA GLU A 129 54.76 48.01 -11.62
C GLU A 129 56.30 48.08 -11.68
N ALA A 130 57.01 47.17 -11.01
CA ALA A 130 58.45 47.06 -11.10
C ALA A 130 58.92 46.66 -12.51
N GLU A 131 58.21 45.73 -13.16
CA GLU A 131 58.48 45.31 -14.53
C GLU A 131 58.18 46.43 -15.54
N ARG A 132 57.12 47.22 -15.32
CA ARG A 132 56.84 48.42 -16.14
C ARG A 132 57.94 49.46 -16.00
N LYS A 133 58.41 49.74 -14.78
CA LYS A 133 59.54 50.67 -14.54
C LYS A 133 60.84 50.16 -15.17
N ALA A 134 61.09 48.85 -15.13
CA ALA A 134 62.24 48.25 -15.80
C ALA A 134 62.15 48.33 -17.34
N LYS A 135 60.98 48.04 -17.91
CA LYS A 135 60.73 48.15 -19.36
C LYS A 135 60.75 49.59 -19.85
N GLU A 136 60.36 50.56 -19.04
CA GLU A 136 60.42 51.99 -19.38
C GLU A 136 61.86 52.52 -19.32
N ALA A 137 62.67 52.06 -18.36
CA ALA A 137 64.11 52.33 -18.32
C ALA A 137 64.86 51.63 -19.48
N GLU A 138 64.46 50.43 -19.87
CA GLU A 138 65.04 49.70 -21.01
C GLU A 138 64.63 50.33 -22.35
N LYS A 139 63.38 50.79 -22.50
CA LYS A 139 62.94 51.56 -23.68
C LYS A 139 63.63 52.91 -23.79
N ALA A 140 63.95 53.58 -22.69
CA ALA A 140 64.75 54.81 -22.71
C ALA A 140 66.18 54.54 -23.23
N ARG A 141 66.79 53.42 -22.82
CA ARG A 141 68.10 52.97 -23.33
C ARG A 141 68.04 52.52 -24.80
N GLN A 142 66.99 51.81 -25.20
CA GLN A 142 66.78 51.35 -26.57
C GLN A 142 66.39 52.49 -27.53
N ALA A 143 65.73 53.56 -27.07
CA ALA A 143 65.49 54.75 -27.89
C ALA A 143 66.78 55.53 -28.18
N GLU A 144 67.70 55.56 -27.21
CA GLU A 144 69.04 56.16 -27.34
C GLU A 144 69.98 55.30 -28.24
N GLU A 145 69.79 53.98 -28.28
CA GLU A 145 70.47 53.07 -29.20
C GLU A 145 69.82 52.98 -30.60
N ALA A 146 68.49 53.11 -30.73
CA ALA A 146 67.76 53.06 -32.01
C ALA A 146 68.00 54.31 -32.87
N GLU A 147 68.30 55.46 -32.26
CA GLU A 147 68.76 56.66 -32.98
C GLU A 147 70.18 56.48 -33.55
N LYS A 148 71.01 55.65 -32.90
CA LYS A 148 72.39 55.28 -33.32
C LYS A 148 72.43 54.04 -34.23
N ALA A 149 71.39 53.21 -34.20
CA ALA A 149 71.13 52.10 -35.11
C ALA A 149 70.25 52.54 -36.30
N LYS A 150 70.57 53.72 -36.83
CA LYS A 150 70.93 53.87 -38.23
C LYS A 150 69.87 53.34 -39.23
N LYS A 151 69.49 54.19 -40.19
CA LYS A 151 70.48 54.77 -41.13
C LYS A 151 71.58 53.74 -41.59
N ALA A 152 71.28 52.44 -41.54
CA ALA A 152 72.11 51.27 -41.86
C ALA A 152 71.26 50.06 -42.30
N ALA A 153 69.96 50.06 -42.04
CA ALA A 153 69.06 48.98 -42.48
C ALA A 153 68.11 49.41 -43.62
N GLU A 154 68.39 50.53 -44.29
CA GLU A 154 67.69 50.96 -45.51
C GLU A 154 68.38 50.46 -46.80
N GLU A 155 69.37 49.57 -46.67
CA GLU A 155 70.22 49.18 -47.80
C GLU A 155 70.62 47.69 -47.78
N GLU A 156 69.73 46.77 -47.42
CA GLU A 156 69.92 45.38 -47.88
C GLU A 156 68.60 44.60 -47.95
N LYS A 157 68.21 44.25 -49.17
CA LYS A 157 67.52 43.00 -49.50
C LYS A 157 66.07 42.84 -49.03
N ALA A 158 65.26 43.75 -49.54
CA ALA A 158 64.20 43.28 -50.43
C ALA A 158 64.83 42.70 -51.71
N ARG A 159 65.02 41.38 -51.78
CA ARG A 159 65.05 40.57 -53.03
C ARG A 159 65.40 39.14 -52.69
N LEU A 160 64.73 38.24 -53.41
CA LEU A 160 64.86 36.79 -53.41
C LEU A 160 64.03 36.12 -52.31
N GLU A 161 62.72 36.06 -52.54
CA GLU A 161 62.09 35.02 -53.36
C GLU A 161 61.67 33.88 -52.43
N ARG A 162 60.38 33.80 -52.13
CA ARG A 162 59.38 33.20 -53.04
C ARG A 162 59.82 31.82 -53.51
N GLU A 163 58.92 30.90 -53.20
CA GLU A 163 58.60 29.77 -54.04
C GLU A 163 59.67 28.68 -54.09
N LYS A 164 59.50 27.71 -53.20
CA LYS A 164 58.79 26.46 -53.55
C LYS A 164 58.89 25.53 -52.36
N ALA A 165 57.72 25.11 -51.88
CA ALA A 165 57.29 23.73 -52.05
C ALA A 165 57.83 22.90 -50.89
N GLU A 166 57.12 21.96 -50.32
CA GLU A 166 55.92 21.30 -50.72
C GLU A 166 55.40 20.64 -49.45
N GLN A 167 54.08 20.53 -49.35
CA GLN A 167 53.43 19.32 -48.87
C GLN A 167 54.24 18.44 -47.92
N GLU A 168 54.08 18.62 -46.61
CA GLU A 168 53.85 17.48 -45.72
C GLU A 168 53.47 17.97 -44.32
N LYS A 169 52.78 17.11 -43.57
CA LYS A 169 52.35 17.31 -42.17
C LYS A 169 51.10 18.18 -41.92
N LYS A 170 50.15 18.17 -42.86
CA LYS A 170 48.70 18.21 -42.53
C LYS A 170 48.00 16.90 -42.88
N LYS A 171 48.52 15.77 -42.40
CA LYS A 171 47.83 14.46 -42.38
C LYS A 171 48.30 13.63 -41.17
N ALA A 172 47.89 13.98 -39.95
CA ALA A 172 48.07 13.10 -38.79
C ALA A 172 47.18 13.41 -37.57
N ALA A 173 46.22 14.35 -37.64
CA ALA A 173 45.49 14.80 -36.43
C ALA A 173 43.98 14.49 -36.43
N ASP A 174 43.37 14.10 -37.56
CA ASP A 174 41.91 13.90 -37.64
C ASP A 174 41.46 12.43 -37.57
N GLU A 175 42.38 11.46 -37.68
CA GLU A 175 42.01 10.04 -37.63
C GLU A 175 42.04 9.45 -36.21
N SER A 176 42.88 9.98 -35.32
CA SER A 176 42.95 9.55 -33.90
C SER A 176 41.77 10.08 -33.08
N ARG A 177 41.27 11.28 -33.41
CA ARG A 177 40.15 11.91 -32.69
C ARG A 177 38.80 11.27 -33.03
N ARG A 178 38.60 10.83 -34.28
CA ARG A 178 37.38 10.10 -34.69
C ARG A 178 37.32 8.69 -34.11
N LYS A 179 38.45 7.96 -34.07
CA LYS A 179 38.51 6.62 -33.46
C LYS A 179 38.30 6.67 -31.93
N ALA A 180 38.82 7.69 -31.25
CA ALA A 180 38.61 7.88 -29.81
C ALA A 180 37.15 8.26 -29.45
N GLU A 181 36.47 9.06 -30.27
CA GLU A 181 35.05 9.41 -30.04
C GLU A 181 34.08 8.26 -30.35
N GLU A 182 34.36 7.42 -31.36
CA GLU A 182 33.58 6.21 -31.63
C GLU A 182 33.76 5.13 -30.56
N GLU A 183 34.98 4.94 -30.07
CA GLU A 183 35.27 3.97 -29.00
C GLU A 183 34.69 4.42 -27.65
N ALA A 184 34.71 5.72 -27.35
CA ALA A 184 34.04 6.28 -26.16
C ALA A 184 32.51 6.17 -26.25
N LYS A 185 31.92 6.35 -27.44
CA LYS A 185 30.48 6.15 -27.65
C LYS A 185 30.07 4.68 -27.57
N ARG A 186 30.88 3.75 -28.09
CA ARG A 186 30.64 2.31 -27.96
C ARG A 186 30.77 1.84 -26.51
N LYS A 187 31.82 2.24 -25.80
CA LYS A 187 31.97 1.92 -24.36
C LYS A 187 30.86 2.55 -23.51
N ALA A 188 30.36 3.74 -23.86
CA ALA A 188 29.21 4.35 -23.19
C ALA A 188 27.87 3.67 -23.53
N ALA A 189 27.73 3.13 -24.74
CA ALA A 189 26.57 2.34 -25.14
C ALA A 189 26.58 0.94 -24.50
N GLU A 190 27.72 0.27 -24.49
CA GLU A 190 27.94 -1.02 -23.82
C GLU A 190 27.79 -0.90 -22.29
N ALA A 191 28.31 0.17 -21.67
CA ALA A 191 28.10 0.43 -20.25
C ALA A 191 26.63 0.76 -19.92
N LYS A 192 25.90 1.41 -20.83
CA LYS A 192 24.46 1.62 -20.69
C LYS A 192 23.69 0.32 -20.85
N GLU A 193 24.01 -0.50 -21.84
CA GLU A 193 23.40 -1.81 -22.08
C GLU A 193 23.65 -2.76 -20.91
N GLN A 194 24.89 -2.84 -20.41
CA GLN A 194 25.25 -3.61 -19.22
C GLN A 194 24.52 -3.08 -17.98
N GLN A 195 24.44 -1.76 -17.76
CA GLN A 195 23.64 -1.20 -16.65
C GLN A 195 22.15 -1.50 -16.78
N THR A 196 21.57 -1.50 -18.00
CA THR A 196 20.16 -1.89 -18.20
C THR A 196 19.94 -3.39 -17.99
N ALA A 197 20.86 -4.24 -18.44
CA ALA A 197 20.79 -5.68 -18.25
C ALA A 197 20.92 -6.06 -16.76
N THR A 198 21.83 -5.40 -16.01
CA THR A 198 21.93 -5.57 -14.56
C THR A 198 20.70 -5.02 -13.84
N LYS A 199 20.14 -3.88 -14.26
CA LYS A 199 18.89 -3.34 -13.69
C LYS A 199 17.67 -4.23 -13.96
N GLN A 200 17.61 -4.92 -15.10
CA GLN A 200 16.54 -5.88 -15.41
C GLN A 200 16.68 -7.18 -14.61
N ALA A 201 17.92 -7.65 -14.40
CA ALA A 201 18.21 -8.82 -13.56
C ALA A 201 17.87 -8.59 -12.08
N VAL A 202 18.14 -7.40 -11.55
CA VAL A 202 17.92 -7.06 -10.12
C VAL A 202 16.43 -6.85 -9.78
N LEU A 203 15.55 -6.79 -10.77
CA LEU A 203 14.12 -6.45 -10.61
C LEU A 203 13.15 -7.62 -10.92
N GLY A 204 13.63 -8.86 -10.96
CA GLY A 204 12.80 -10.03 -11.28
C GLY A 204 12.21 -10.02 -12.70
N ILE A 205 12.57 -9.03 -13.53
CA ILE A 205 12.07 -8.83 -14.90
C ILE A 205 12.54 -9.98 -15.79
N ASN A 206 13.72 -10.56 -15.52
CA ASN A 206 14.28 -11.68 -16.25
C ASN A 206 13.39 -12.95 -16.21
N HIS A 207 12.51 -13.06 -15.21
CA HIS A 207 11.58 -14.19 -15.10
C HIS A 207 10.23 -13.92 -15.76
N ARG A 208 10.06 -12.76 -16.40
CA ARG A 208 8.82 -12.36 -17.08
C ARG A 208 9.00 -12.43 -18.58
N ASN A 209 7.95 -12.86 -19.28
CA ASN A 209 7.94 -12.76 -20.73
C ASN A 209 7.76 -11.29 -21.16
N GLN A 210 8.16 -10.96 -22.39
CA GLN A 210 8.10 -9.59 -22.90
C GLN A 210 6.67 -9.02 -22.87
N GLN A 211 5.66 -9.87 -23.11
CA GLN A 211 4.25 -9.49 -23.07
C GLN A 211 3.81 -9.07 -21.66
N GLU A 212 4.21 -9.78 -20.61
CA GLU A 212 3.91 -9.47 -19.20
C GLU A 212 4.55 -8.16 -18.75
N VAL A 213 5.78 -7.90 -19.22
CA VAL A 213 6.49 -6.63 -18.97
C VAL A 213 5.74 -5.48 -19.62
N GLN A 214 5.40 -5.60 -20.91
CA GLN A 214 4.60 -4.59 -21.62
C GLN A 214 3.24 -4.39 -20.96
N GLU A 215 2.61 -5.48 -20.50
CA GLU A 215 1.32 -5.41 -19.81
C GLU A 215 1.43 -4.59 -18.53
N HIS A 216 2.44 -4.89 -17.71
CA HIS A 216 2.70 -4.16 -16.48
C HIS A 216 2.99 -2.68 -16.73
N GLU A 217 3.87 -2.37 -17.69
CA GLU A 217 4.17 -0.99 -18.07
C GLU A 217 2.93 -0.22 -18.54
N ARG A 218 2.04 -0.87 -19.32
CA ARG A 218 0.78 -0.26 -19.76
C ARG A 218 -0.10 0.13 -18.58
N TYR A 219 -0.21 -0.73 -17.58
CA TYR A 219 -0.94 -0.43 -16.35
C TYR A 219 -0.28 0.68 -15.52
N LEU A 220 1.05 0.76 -15.47
CA LEU A 220 1.76 1.87 -14.82
C LEU A 220 1.52 3.20 -15.54
N LYS A 221 1.51 3.21 -16.87
CA LYS A 221 1.14 4.38 -17.69
C LYS A 221 -0.30 4.80 -17.41
N LEU A 222 -1.23 3.85 -17.36
CA LEU A 222 -2.62 4.11 -16.98
C LEU A 222 -2.71 4.70 -15.55
N HIS A 223 -1.93 4.19 -14.60
CA HIS A 223 -1.88 4.74 -13.24
C HIS A 223 -1.41 6.20 -13.22
N ALA A 224 -0.37 6.54 -14.00
CA ALA A 224 0.13 7.91 -14.15
C ALA A 224 -0.94 8.81 -14.78
N HIS A 225 -1.55 8.37 -15.88
CA HIS A 225 -2.65 9.09 -16.53
C HIS A 225 -3.83 9.32 -15.58
N LEU A 226 -4.21 8.34 -14.77
CA LEU A 226 -5.25 8.51 -13.74
C LEU A 226 -4.89 9.54 -12.67
N LYS A 227 -3.60 9.86 -12.44
CA LYS A 227 -3.18 10.97 -11.56
C LYS A 227 -3.40 12.30 -12.25
N GLU A 228 -2.94 12.43 -13.49
CA GLU A 228 -3.13 13.63 -14.33
C GLU A 228 -4.61 13.95 -14.50
N PHE A 229 -5.43 12.93 -14.78
CA PHE A 229 -6.87 13.07 -14.93
C PHE A 229 -7.55 13.63 -13.67
N ARG A 230 -7.09 13.27 -12.46
CA ARG A 230 -7.62 13.89 -11.22
C ARG A 230 -7.23 15.36 -11.10
N SER A 231 -6.03 15.73 -11.52
CA SER A 231 -5.59 17.13 -11.56
C SER A 231 -6.40 17.92 -12.58
N TYR A 232 -6.65 17.34 -13.76
CA TYR A 232 -7.54 17.89 -14.78
C TYR A 232 -8.95 18.14 -14.24
N MET A 233 -9.59 17.15 -13.61
CA MET A 233 -10.94 17.32 -13.04
C MET A 233 -11.00 18.41 -11.97
N ARG A 234 -9.96 18.52 -11.13
CA ARG A 234 -9.85 19.64 -10.16
C ARG A 234 -9.74 20.99 -10.86
N ALA A 235 -9.00 21.08 -11.96
CA ALA A 235 -8.93 22.32 -12.74
C ALA A 235 -10.29 22.67 -13.34
N GLN A 236 -11.02 21.69 -13.88
CA GLN A 236 -12.38 21.89 -14.43
C GLN A 236 -13.38 22.44 -13.40
N THR A 237 -13.24 22.07 -12.12
CA THR A 237 -14.10 22.63 -11.05
C THR A 237 -13.90 24.11 -10.77
N LYS A 238 -12.83 24.72 -11.28
CA LYS A 238 -12.64 26.18 -11.21
C LYS A 238 -13.54 26.90 -12.23
N SER A 239 -13.87 26.24 -13.33
CA SER A 239 -14.67 26.81 -14.43
C SER A 239 -16.14 26.42 -14.37
N ASN A 240 -16.48 25.27 -13.77
CA ASN A 240 -17.86 24.79 -13.66
C ASN A 240 -18.28 24.63 -12.19
N ALA A 241 -19.15 25.54 -11.71
CA ALA A 241 -19.63 25.55 -10.32
C ALA A 241 -20.49 24.33 -9.97
N LEU A 242 -21.33 23.88 -10.91
CA LEU A 242 -22.17 22.69 -10.74
C LEU A 242 -21.28 21.45 -10.57
N LEU A 243 -20.27 21.30 -11.43
CA LEU A 243 -19.29 20.22 -11.31
C LEU A 243 -18.55 20.28 -9.96
N LYS A 244 -18.19 21.48 -9.48
CA LYS A 244 -17.50 21.66 -8.18
C LYS A 244 -18.32 21.10 -7.02
N GLN A 245 -19.61 21.43 -6.97
CA GLN A 245 -20.53 20.95 -5.93
C GLN A 245 -20.69 19.43 -6.01
N HIS A 246 -21.15 18.91 -7.16
CA HIS A 246 -21.41 17.49 -7.34
C HIS A 246 -20.15 16.63 -7.14
N MET A 247 -19.01 17.04 -7.71
CA MET A 247 -17.76 16.28 -7.59
C MET A 247 -17.28 16.19 -6.13
N GLY A 248 -17.41 17.28 -5.37
CA GLY A 248 -17.04 17.32 -3.95
C GLY A 248 -17.90 16.39 -3.10
N ASP A 249 -19.21 16.51 -3.23
CA ASP A 249 -20.18 15.74 -2.44
C ASP A 249 -20.16 14.26 -2.79
N MET A 250 -20.25 13.93 -4.07
CA MET A 250 -20.21 12.53 -4.54
C MET A 250 -18.92 11.82 -4.10
N ARG A 251 -17.77 12.50 -4.17
CA ARG A 251 -16.49 11.95 -3.68
C ARG A 251 -16.52 11.69 -2.17
N ARG A 252 -17.04 12.62 -1.37
CA ARG A 252 -17.13 12.45 0.09
C ARG A 252 -18.04 11.29 0.44
N THR A 253 -19.19 11.18 -0.22
CA THR A 253 -20.14 10.09 0.02
C THR A 253 -19.56 8.73 -0.36
N ILE A 254 -18.91 8.59 -1.51
CA ILE A 254 -18.23 7.32 -1.87
C ILE A 254 -17.23 6.89 -0.79
N ARG A 255 -16.40 7.82 -0.30
CA ARG A 255 -15.43 7.51 0.76
C ARG A 255 -16.11 7.07 2.06
N LYS A 256 -17.17 7.78 2.45
CA LYS A 256 -17.97 7.44 3.62
C LYS A 256 -18.57 6.04 3.48
N CYS A 257 -19.24 5.74 2.37
CA CYS A 257 -19.87 4.45 2.13
C CYS A 257 -18.85 3.30 2.13
N VAL A 258 -17.66 3.49 1.55
CA VAL A 258 -16.58 2.50 1.59
C VAL A 258 -16.12 2.25 3.03
N GLY A 259 -15.96 3.30 3.84
CA GLY A 259 -15.56 3.19 5.25
C GLY A 259 -16.65 2.69 6.20
N GLN A 260 -17.90 2.58 5.73
CA GLN A 260 -19.03 2.03 6.49
C GLN A 260 -19.23 0.53 6.27
N LEU A 261 -18.40 -0.10 5.44
CA LEU A 261 -18.49 -1.52 5.19
C LEU A 261 -18.07 -2.32 6.43
N VAL A 262 -18.90 -3.28 6.81
CA VAL A 262 -18.68 -4.14 7.97
C VAL A 262 -18.35 -5.56 7.51
N ALA A 263 -17.40 -6.22 8.18
CA ALA A 263 -16.93 -7.56 7.79
C ALA A 263 -18.02 -8.65 7.90
N ASP A 264 -18.83 -8.59 8.97
CA ASP A 264 -19.71 -9.70 9.35
C ASP A 264 -21.19 -9.50 8.98
N ASP A 265 -21.56 -8.34 8.39
CA ASP A 265 -22.96 -8.04 8.04
C ASP A 265 -23.14 -7.69 6.56
N LYS A 266 -23.55 -8.70 5.79
CA LYS A 266 -23.86 -8.56 4.35
C LYS A 266 -25.07 -7.65 4.10
N THR A 267 -26.04 -7.62 5.02
CA THR A 267 -27.28 -6.85 4.85
C THR A 267 -27.02 -5.38 5.09
N ALA A 268 -26.24 -5.03 6.13
CA ALA A 268 -25.80 -3.67 6.38
C ALA A 268 -25.03 -3.09 5.19
N ASN A 269 -24.20 -3.90 4.51
CA ASN A 269 -23.41 -3.48 3.36
C ASN A 269 -24.22 -3.19 2.08
N GLN A 270 -25.49 -3.61 2.02
CA GLN A 270 -26.33 -3.33 0.85
C GLN A 270 -26.60 -1.84 0.67
N LYS A 271 -26.85 -1.11 1.77
CA LYS A 271 -27.18 0.32 1.72
C LYS A 271 -26.00 1.15 1.19
N PRO A 272 -24.77 1.05 1.74
CA PRO A 272 -23.60 1.74 1.18
C PRO A 272 -23.35 1.38 -0.29
N THR A 273 -23.53 0.11 -0.67
CA THR A 273 -23.33 -0.34 -2.05
C THR A 273 -24.35 0.29 -3.03
N ARG A 274 -25.63 0.33 -2.64
CA ARG A 274 -26.70 0.96 -3.43
C ARG A 274 -26.49 2.48 -3.54
N GLU A 275 -26.03 3.12 -2.47
CA GLU A 275 -25.74 4.55 -2.46
C GLU A 275 -24.58 4.90 -3.42
N ILE A 276 -23.50 4.12 -3.42
CA ILE A 276 -22.40 4.25 -4.39
C ILE A 276 -22.92 4.08 -5.81
N ALA A 277 -23.74 3.05 -6.08
CA ALA A 277 -24.31 2.82 -7.40
C ALA A 277 -25.22 3.99 -7.85
N ALA A 278 -26.05 4.52 -6.96
CA ALA A 278 -26.90 5.68 -7.25
C ALA A 278 -26.07 6.92 -7.60
N ILE A 279 -24.97 7.17 -6.88
CA ILE A 279 -24.04 8.27 -7.16
C ILE A 279 -23.39 8.11 -8.53
N LEU A 280 -22.92 6.90 -8.86
CA LEU A 280 -22.29 6.63 -10.14
C LEU A 280 -23.27 6.81 -11.31
N LYS A 281 -24.55 6.41 -11.14
CA LYS A 281 -25.61 6.68 -12.13
C LYS A 281 -25.85 8.17 -12.33
N LYS A 282 -25.99 8.94 -11.24
CA LYS A 282 -26.12 10.41 -11.32
C LYS A 282 -24.93 11.07 -12.02
N ALA A 283 -23.73 10.52 -11.85
CA ALA A 283 -22.54 11.04 -12.53
C ALA A 283 -22.53 10.75 -14.04
N GLN A 284 -23.30 9.77 -14.52
CA GLN A 284 -23.48 9.51 -15.96
C GLN A 284 -24.46 10.50 -16.61
N GLU A 285 -25.36 11.11 -15.83
CA GLU A 285 -26.31 12.13 -16.33
C GLU A 285 -25.60 13.46 -16.66
N LEU A 286 -24.42 13.70 -16.07
CA LEU A 286 -23.62 14.90 -16.26
C LEU A 286 -22.67 14.75 -17.46
N ALA A 287 -23.20 14.95 -18.66
CA ALA A 287 -22.50 14.71 -19.93
C ALA A 287 -21.17 15.47 -20.08
N GLU A 288 -21.07 16.68 -19.53
CA GLU A 288 -19.89 17.54 -19.65
C GLU A 288 -19.18 17.78 -18.31
N PRO A 289 -17.83 17.78 -18.27
CA PRO A 289 -16.94 17.49 -19.40
C PRO A 289 -16.95 16.01 -19.77
N SER A 290 -16.75 15.71 -21.06
CA SER A 290 -16.62 14.35 -21.59
C SER A 290 -15.14 13.97 -21.80
N VAL A 291 -14.86 12.67 -21.79
CA VAL A 291 -13.53 12.10 -22.07
C VAL A 291 -13.63 10.81 -22.87
N ASP A 292 -12.58 10.52 -23.62
CA ASP A 292 -12.43 9.27 -24.36
C ASP A 292 -12.18 8.10 -23.40
N ILE A 293 -13.10 7.12 -23.40
CA ILE A 293 -13.04 5.94 -22.52
C ILE A 293 -11.79 5.08 -22.75
N ARG A 294 -11.23 5.07 -23.97
CA ARG A 294 -10.09 4.23 -24.35
C ARG A 294 -8.84 4.55 -23.53
N GLN A 295 -8.74 5.78 -23.03
CA GLN A 295 -7.63 6.22 -22.18
C GLN A 295 -7.64 5.57 -20.79
N PHE A 296 -8.76 4.95 -20.40
CA PHE A 296 -8.99 4.35 -19.09
C PHE A 296 -9.07 2.82 -19.11
N ILE A 297 -8.90 2.21 -20.29
CA ILE A 297 -8.84 0.75 -20.49
C ILE A 297 -7.42 0.41 -20.93
N ALA A 298 -6.78 -0.54 -20.25
CA ALA A 298 -5.39 -0.89 -20.52
C ALA A 298 -5.25 -1.48 -21.92
N PHE A 299 -6.16 -2.39 -22.28
CA PHE A 299 -6.23 -3.06 -23.58
C PHE A 299 -7.65 -2.96 -24.13
N PRO A 300 -8.02 -1.86 -24.81
CA PRO A 300 -9.36 -1.70 -25.35
C PRO A 300 -9.62 -2.78 -26.42
N PRO A 301 -10.70 -3.57 -26.29
CA PRO A 301 -11.05 -4.57 -27.30
C PRO A 301 -11.42 -3.90 -28.63
N PRO A 302 -11.37 -4.64 -29.77
CA PRO A 302 -11.53 -4.05 -31.11
C PRO A 302 -12.81 -3.21 -31.29
N ASN A 303 -13.91 -3.63 -30.67
CA ASN A 303 -15.19 -2.90 -30.70
C ASN A 303 -15.12 -1.51 -30.06
N ILE A 304 -14.29 -1.34 -29.03
CA ILE A 304 -14.08 -0.07 -28.33
C ILE A 304 -12.94 0.72 -29.00
N ALA A 305 -11.86 0.03 -29.40
CA ALA A 305 -10.71 0.67 -30.04
C ALA A 305 -11.11 1.40 -31.34
N ASN A 306 -11.97 0.78 -32.15
CA ASN A 306 -12.41 1.28 -33.45
C ASN A 306 -13.71 2.09 -33.40
N ALA A 307 -14.26 2.37 -32.21
CA ALA A 307 -15.48 3.16 -32.08
C ALA A 307 -15.26 4.61 -32.56
N GLN A 308 -16.22 5.16 -33.31
CA GLN A 308 -16.07 6.46 -33.99
C GLN A 308 -16.17 7.68 -33.07
N ASN A 309 -16.69 7.57 -31.84
CA ASN A 309 -16.61 8.64 -30.84
C ASN A 309 -16.90 8.11 -29.42
N PRO A 310 -15.95 7.41 -28.76
CA PRO A 310 -16.22 6.71 -27.51
C PRO A 310 -16.11 7.63 -26.29
N GLN A 311 -16.93 8.70 -26.29
CA GLN A 311 -16.97 9.69 -25.23
C GLN A 311 -17.88 9.24 -24.09
N VAL A 312 -17.43 9.49 -22.87
CA VAL A 312 -18.20 9.26 -21.66
C VAL A 312 -18.11 10.46 -20.72
N PRO A 313 -19.08 10.64 -19.81
CA PRO A 313 -18.99 11.61 -18.72
C PRO A 313 -17.70 11.47 -17.91
N ALA A 314 -16.88 12.53 -17.86
CA ALA A 314 -15.62 12.50 -17.13
C ALA A 314 -15.84 12.36 -15.62
N LEU A 315 -16.93 12.91 -15.07
CA LEU A 315 -17.26 12.78 -13.66
C LEU A 315 -17.48 11.31 -13.27
N TRP A 316 -18.13 10.52 -14.11
CA TRP A 316 -18.33 9.09 -13.86
C TRP A 316 -17.01 8.33 -13.77
N VAL A 317 -16.11 8.49 -14.76
CA VAL A 317 -14.77 7.87 -14.75
C VAL A 317 -13.95 8.35 -13.54
N TYR A 318 -14.06 9.64 -13.19
CA TYR A 318 -13.40 10.20 -12.02
C TYR A 318 -13.89 9.54 -10.72
N LEU A 319 -15.19 9.33 -10.57
CA LEU A 319 -15.74 8.70 -9.37
C LEU A 319 -15.41 7.20 -9.29
N LEU A 320 -15.31 6.48 -10.40
CA LEU A 320 -14.75 5.12 -10.42
C LEU A 320 -13.29 5.10 -9.94
N ASN A 321 -12.49 6.08 -10.39
CA ASN A 321 -11.10 6.26 -9.93
C ASN A 321 -11.02 6.61 -8.43
N ILE A 322 -11.97 7.40 -7.90
CA ILE A 322 -12.10 7.68 -6.46
C ILE A 322 -12.51 6.43 -5.69
N LEU A 323 -13.48 5.65 -6.19
CA LEU A 323 -13.91 4.38 -5.59
C LEU A 323 -12.73 3.43 -5.49
N ALA A 324 -12.02 3.18 -6.59
CA ALA A 324 -10.84 2.32 -6.64
C ALA A 324 -9.77 2.78 -5.64
N LYS A 325 -9.49 4.08 -5.55
CA LYS A 325 -8.53 4.62 -4.58
C LYS A 325 -8.99 4.46 -3.13
N SER A 326 -10.30 4.57 -2.88
CA SER A 326 -10.88 4.46 -1.53
C SER A 326 -10.87 3.00 -1.06
N VAL A 327 -11.21 2.05 -1.94
CA VAL A 327 -11.11 0.62 -1.67
C VAL A 327 -9.67 0.24 -1.31
N LEU A 328 -8.68 0.63 -2.11
CA LEU A 328 -7.28 0.30 -1.85
C LEU A 328 -6.74 0.97 -0.59
N ALA A 329 -7.18 2.20 -0.29
CA ALA A 329 -6.82 2.87 0.96
C ALA A 329 -7.38 2.11 2.17
N GLN A 330 -8.64 1.67 2.10
CA GLN A 330 -9.29 0.90 3.17
C GLN A 330 -8.64 -0.47 3.36
N LEU A 331 -8.27 -1.15 2.27
CA LEU A 331 -7.52 -2.40 2.34
C LEU A 331 -6.20 -2.22 3.07
N MET A 332 -5.42 -1.20 2.71
CA MET A 332 -4.12 -0.94 3.35
C MET A 332 -4.25 -0.52 4.82
N ALA A 333 -5.30 0.23 5.18
CA ALA A 333 -5.48 0.77 6.53
C ALA A 333 -6.13 -0.22 7.49
N GLU A 334 -7.22 -0.87 7.09
CA GLU A 334 -8.01 -1.74 7.97
C GLU A 334 -7.73 -3.21 7.72
N ALA A 335 -7.69 -3.65 6.46
CA ALA A 335 -7.44 -5.06 6.16
C ALA A 335 -5.97 -5.45 6.41
N GLY A 336 -5.07 -4.48 6.54
CA GLY A 336 -3.69 -4.71 7.01
C GLY A 336 -3.62 -5.18 8.46
N VAL A 337 -4.54 -4.71 9.30
CA VAL A 337 -4.64 -5.10 10.72
C VAL A 337 -5.64 -6.26 10.88
N THR A 338 -6.83 -6.11 10.31
CA THR A 338 -7.93 -7.07 10.36
C THR A 338 -8.27 -7.55 8.96
N THR A 339 -7.55 -8.57 8.50
CA THR A 339 -7.68 -9.15 7.15
C THR A 339 -9.08 -9.58 6.74
N LYS A 340 -9.99 -9.88 7.69
CA LYS A 340 -11.41 -10.15 7.41
C LYS A 340 -12.13 -8.97 6.75
N CYS A 341 -11.72 -7.73 7.03
CA CYS A 341 -12.29 -6.52 6.43
C CYS A 341 -12.07 -6.43 4.91
N ALA A 342 -11.16 -7.24 4.34
CA ALA A 342 -10.97 -7.31 2.89
C ALA A 342 -12.19 -7.89 2.14
N GLU A 343 -12.95 -8.78 2.80
CA GLU A 343 -14.05 -9.50 2.16
C GLU A 343 -15.19 -8.57 1.67
N PRO A 344 -15.79 -7.69 2.50
CA PRO A 344 -16.83 -6.78 2.02
C PRO A 344 -16.32 -5.79 0.96
N LEU A 345 -15.05 -5.37 1.04
CA LEU A 345 -14.41 -4.52 0.03
C LEU A 345 -14.29 -5.23 -1.33
N GLY A 346 -13.94 -6.52 -1.31
CA GLY A 346 -13.91 -7.37 -2.50
C GLY A 346 -15.31 -7.57 -3.10
N VAL A 347 -16.35 -7.76 -2.26
CA VAL A 347 -17.75 -7.85 -2.72
C VAL A 347 -18.18 -6.56 -3.39
N LEU A 348 -18.00 -5.41 -2.73
CA LEU A 348 -18.36 -4.10 -3.27
C LEU A 348 -17.69 -3.88 -4.63
N THR A 349 -16.39 -4.17 -4.72
CA THR A 349 -15.60 -4.00 -5.94
C THR A 349 -16.16 -4.85 -7.08
N ALA A 350 -16.29 -6.16 -6.86
CA ALA A 350 -16.80 -7.07 -7.88
C ALA A 350 -18.23 -6.73 -8.29
N GLN A 351 -19.06 -6.31 -7.33
CA GLN A 351 -20.44 -5.93 -7.60
C GLN A 351 -20.52 -4.66 -8.46
N ILE A 352 -19.82 -3.58 -8.12
CA ILE A 352 -19.86 -2.31 -8.88
C ILE A 352 -19.24 -2.49 -10.27
N PHE A 353 -18.06 -3.09 -10.38
CA PHE A 353 -17.37 -3.24 -11.66
C PHE A 353 -17.98 -4.30 -12.60
N SER A 354 -18.95 -5.08 -12.13
CA SER A 354 -19.74 -6.01 -12.95
C SER A 354 -21.12 -5.49 -13.34
N MET A 355 -21.57 -4.34 -12.80
CA MET A 355 -22.88 -3.80 -13.18
C MET A 355 -22.85 -3.32 -14.63
N ASP A 356 -23.78 -3.80 -15.45
CA ASP A 356 -23.88 -3.42 -16.87
C ASP A 356 -23.99 -1.90 -17.07
N ALA A 357 -24.67 -1.21 -16.13
CA ALA A 357 -24.78 0.25 -16.12
C ALA A 357 -23.42 0.96 -16.04
N PHE A 358 -22.39 0.30 -15.53
CA PHE A 358 -21.03 0.84 -15.38
C PHE A 358 -20.01 0.12 -16.27
N CYS A 359 -20.48 -0.68 -17.22
CA CYS A 359 -19.67 -1.25 -18.28
C CYS A 359 -19.85 -0.42 -19.55
N TYR A 360 -18.77 -0.24 -20.32
CA TYR A 360 -18.85 0.40 -21.63
C TYR A 360 -18.85 -0.67 -22.71
N GLN A 361 -19.97 -0.83 -23.44
CA GLN A 361 -20.15 -1.90 -24.43
C GLN A 361 -19.80 -3.30 -23.88
N GLY A 362 -20.24 -3.59 -22.65
CA GLY A 362 -19.93 -4.86 -21.96
C GLY A 362 -18.54 -4.94 -21.34
N GLN A 363 -17.62 -4.02 -21.64
CA GLN A 363 -16.28 -3.99 -21.04
C GLN A 363 -16.30 -3.36 -19.65
N SER A 364 -15.79 -4.08 -18.66
CA SER A 364 -15.60 -3.58 -17.30
C SER A 364 -14.49 -2.53 -17.22
N MET A 365 -14.69 -1.51 -16.39
CA MET A 365 -13.69 -0.48 -16.07
C MET A 365 -12.72 -0.86 -14.94
N ILE A 366 -12.60 -2.16 -14.62
CA ILE A 366 -11.77 -2.68 -13.53
C ILE A 366 -10.28 -2.31 -13.68
N ASP A 367 -9.82 -2.03 -14.89
CA ASP A 367 -8.44 -1.59 -15.18
C ASP A 367 -8.03 -0.35 -14.38
N ILE A 368 -8.99 0.51 -14.05
CA ILE A 368 -8.77 1.69 -13.20
C ILE A 368 -8.28 1.29 -11.79
N LEU A 369 -8.81 0.18 -11.26
CA LEU A 369 -8.38 -0.42 -10.00
C LEU A 369 -7.04 -1.15 -10.18
N LEU A 370 -6.94 -2.00 -11.21
CA LEU A 370 -5.75 -2.84 -11.46
C LEU A 370 -4.49 -2.01 -11.70
N ALA A 371 -4.59 -0.88 -12.40
CA ALA A 371 -3.48 0.05 -12.58
C ALA A 371 -2.88 0.53 -11.25
N LYS A 372 -3.72 0.80 -10.25
CA LYS A 372 -3.26 1.18 -8.92
C LYS A 372 -2.70 -0.02 -8.17
N TYR A 373 -3.37 -1.16 -8.29
CA TYR A 373 -2.96 -2.39 -7.63
C TYR A 373 -1.57 -2.83 -8.07
N ARG A 374 -1.31 -2.81 -9.38
CA ARG A 374 0.01 -3.11 -9.98
C ARG A 374 1.10 -2.16 -9.53
N PHE A 375 0.77 -0.90 -9.28
CA PHE A 375 1.72 0.07 -8.70
C PHE A 375 1.96 -0.17 -7.20
N LEU A 376 0.92 -0.57 -6.45
CA LEU A 376 0.97 -0.71 -5.00
C LEU A 376 1.56 -2.03 -4.53
N CYS A 377 1.27 -3.14 -5.22
CA CYS A 377 1.71 -4.48 -4.86
C CYS A 377 2.18 -5.25 -6.12
N PRO A 378 3.31 -4.85 -6.72
CA PRO A 378 3.81 -5.44 -7.97
C PRO A 378 4.09 -6.95 -7.88
N VAL A 379 4.37 -7.47 -6.68
CA VAL A 379 4.68 -8.88 -6.44
C VAL A 379 3.56 -9.83 -6.84
N LEU A 380 2.29 -9.37 -6.82
CA LEU A 380 1.14 -10.14 -7.32
C LEU A 380 1.22 -10.42 -8.83
N TRP A 381 2.04 -9.67 -9.56
CA TRP A 381 2.29 -9.86 -10.98
C TRP A 381 3.71 -10.36 -11.29
N GLY A 382 4.44 -10.81 -10.26
CA GLY A 382 5.79 -11.36 -10.40
C GLY A 382 6.90 -10.32 -10.60
N PHE A 383 6.61 -9.04 -10.31
CA PHE A 383 7.62 -7.97 -10.30
C PHE A 383 8.08 -7.71 -8.88
N TYR A 384 9.39 -7.75 -8.64
CA TYR A 384 9.98 -7.59 -7.31
C TYR A 384 11.42 -7.07 -7.41
N GLY A 385 12.11 -6.94 -6.28
CA GLY A 385 13.54 -6.65 -6.26
C GLY A 385 14.08 -6.81 -4.86
N ASP A 386 15.40 -6.71 -4.71
CA ASP A 386 16.06 -6.88 -3.42
C ASP A 386 15.66 -5.76 -2.44
N GLN A 387 15.03 -6.14 -1.34
CA GLN A 387 14.57 -5.22 -0.29
C GLN A 387 15.71 -4.51 0.44
N SER A 388 16.95 -4.97 0.31
CA SER A 388 18.12 -4.28 0.86
C SER A 388 18.43 -2.98 0.11
N THR A 389 17.97 -2.86 -1.15
CA THR A 389 18.29 -1.75 -2.03
C THR A 389 17.10 -0.80 -2.21
N ASP A 390 17.39 0.49 -2.38
CA ASP A 390 16.36 1.51 -2.67
C ASP A 390 15.56 1.20 -3.95
N GLN A 391 16.24 0.67 -4.96
CA GLN A 391 15.62 0.28 -6.23
C GLN A 391 14.69 -0.92 -6.05
N GLY A 392 15.12 -1.96 -5.32
CA GLY A 392 14.29 -3.13 -5.07
C GLY A 392 13.10 -2.82 -4.17
N LYS A 393 13.28 -1.98 -3.13
CA LYS A 393 12.16 -1.43 -2.34
C LYS A 393 11.12 -0.74 -3.21
N ALA A 394 11.55 0.13 -4.13
CA ALA A 394 10.63 0.79 -5.06
C ALA A 394 9.91 -0.23 -5.97
N ALA A 395 10.60 -1.28 -6.43
CA ALA A 395 10.05 -2.30 -7.32
C ALA A 395 9.02 -3.23 -6.67
N ILE A 396 9.08 -3.43 -5.35
CA ILE A 396 8.04 -4.17 -4.60
C ILE A 396 6.90 -3.27 -4.11
N GLY A 397 6.88 -1.99 -4.51
CA GLY A 397 5.85 -1.04 -4.10
C GLY A 397 6.03 -0.49 -2.69
N TRP A 398 7.25 -0.52 -2.12
CA TRP A 398 7.54 0.08 -0.81
C TRP A 398 7.46 1.61 -0.91
N PHE A 399 6.61 2.22 -0.09
CA PHE A 399 6.36 3.65 -0.14
C PHE A 399 7.38 4.50 0.61
N ARG A 400 7.53 5.74 0.14
CA ARG A 400 8.16 6.82 0.88
C ARG A 400 7.09 7.69 1.54
N GLU A 401 7.38 8.21 2.72
CA GLU A 401 6.47 9.11 3.46
C GLU A 401 6.22 10.41 2.68
N GLU A 402 7.29 10.94 2.09
CA GLU A 402 7.26 12.14 1.27
C GLU A 402 7.97 11.92 -0.07
N LYS A 403 7.78 12.84 -1.02
CA LYS A 403 8.47 12.78 -2.31
C LYS A 403 9.98 12.96 -2.06
N ASN A 404 10.76 11.92 -2.33
CA ASN A 404 12.18 11.79 -2.01
C ASN A 404 12.51 11.65 -0.50
N GLY A 405 11.51 11.39 0.35
CA GLY A 405 11.71 11.11 1.78
C GLY A 405 12.15 9.66 2.06
N PRO A 406 12.35 9.29 3.33
CA PRO A 406 12.66 7.91 3.70
C PRO A 406 11.52 6.96 3.34
N PHE A 407 11.87 5.67 3.17
CA PHE A 407 10.86 4.62 3.08
C PHE A 407 10.14 4.47 4.41
N ILE A 408 8.85 4.13 4.36
CA ILE A 408 8.08 3.76 5.55
C ILE A 408 8.73 2.57 6.27
N SER A 409 8.41 2.36 7.55
CA SER A 409 8.93 1.22 8.31
C SER A 409 8.56 -0.13 7.65
N ALA A 410 9.38 -1.15 7.89
CA ALA A 410 9.13 -2.50 7.39
C ALA A 410 7.78 -3.03 7.88
N GLN A 411 7.45 -2.82 9.16
CA GLN A 411 6.16 -3.20 9.72
C GLN A 411 4.99 -2.54 8.98
N LEU A 412 5.04 -1.23 8.73
CA LEU A 412 3.97 -0.54 8.02
C LEU A 412 3.86 -1.01 6.57
N HIS A 413 4.98 -1.34 5.92
CA HIS A 413 4.97 -1.97 4.60
C HIS A 413 4.29 -3.35 4.64
N GLU A 414 4.63 -4.20 5.60
CA GLU A 414 4.04 -5.53 5.78
C GLU A 414 2.53 -5.48 6.05
N GLU A 415 2.07 -4.57 6.92
CA GLU A 415 0.64 -4.35 7.18
C GLU A 415 -0.10 -3.96 5.88
N ARG A 416 0.48 -3.05 5.09
CA ARG A 416 -0.10 -2.65 3.80
C ARG A 416 -0.14 -3.81 2.80
N MET A 417 0.94 -4.58 2.70
CA MET A 417 1.03 -5.74 1.82
C MET A 417 0.06 -6.85 2.26
N THR A 418 -0.17 -7.01 3.56
CA THR A 418 -1.17 -7.92 4.13
C THR A 418 -2.58 -7.53 3.66
N GLY A 419 -2.94 -6.25 3.82
CA GLY A 419 -4.24 -5.75 3.39
C GLY A 419 -4.48 -5.87 1.88
N LEU A 420 -3.44 -5.62 1.08
CA LEU A 420 -3.47 -5.82 -0.37
C LEU A 420 -3.53 -7.31 -0.74
N GLY A 421 -2.72 -8.19 -0.15
CA GLY A 421 -2.80 -9.63 -0.43
C GLY A 421 -4.20 -10.20 -0.18
N ALA A 422 -4.80 -9.88 0.98
CA ALA A 422 -6.16 -10.29 1.32
C ALA A 422 -7.22 -9.67 0.40
N GLY A 423 -7.09 -8.38 0.09
CA GLY A 423 -8.00 -7.67 -0.82
C GLY A 423 -7.97 -8.22 -2.24
N TYR A 424 -6.79 -8.55 -2.76
CA TYR A 424 -6.63 -9.14 -4.08
C TYR A 424 -7.34 -10.48 -4.18
N ALA A 425 -7.13 -11.36 -3.19
CA ALA A 425 -7.84 -12.64 -3.12
C ALA A 425 -9.36 -12.44 -3.02
N ALA A 426 -9.81 -11.47 -2.22
CA ALA A 426 -11.23 -11.15 -2.09
C ALA A 426 -11.87 -10.60 -3.37
N ILE A 427 -11.11 -10.05 -4.31
CA ILE A 427 -11.60 -9.59 -5.61
C ILE A 427 -11.52 -10.72 -6.65
N ALA A 428 -10.38 -11.39 -6.74
CA ALA A 428 -10.08 -12.37 -7.78
C ALA A 428 -10.77 -13.73 -7.59
N LEU A 429 -11.25 -14.05 -6.38
CA LEU A 429 -11.93 -15.33 -6.08
C LEU A 429 -13.44 -15.16 -5.93
N ARG A 430 -14.06 -14.36 -6.80
CA ARG A 430 -15.50 -14.10 -6.77
C ARG A 430 -16.23 -15.09 -7.67
N ASN A 431 -17.28 -15.70 -7.13
CA ASN A 431 -18.10 -16.65 -7.88
C ASN A 431 -19.23 -15.93 -8.62
N PHE A 432 -19.17 -15.92 -9.95
CA PHE A 432 -20.20 -15.37 -10.83
C PHE A 432 -21.05 -16.45 -11.51
N ALA A 433 -20.87 -17.74 -11.21
CA ALA A 433 -21.57 -18.83 -11.91
C ALA A 433 -23.11 -18.76 -11.80
N LYS A 434 -23.63 -18.12 -10.76
CA LYS A 434 -25.08 -17.90 -10.56
C LYS A 434 -25.53 -16.48 -10.94
N SER A 435 -24.64 -15.66 -11.50
CA SER A 435 -24.93 -14.28 -11.90
C SER A 435 -25.02 -14.19 -13.42
N PRO A 436 -25.96 -13.42 -13.99
CA PRO A 436 -25.97 -13.14 -15.42
C PRO A 436 -24.84 -12.19 -15.85
N ARG A 437 -24.13 -11.59 -14.89
CA ARG A 437 -23.06 -10.62 -15.15
C ARG A 437 -21.73 -11.32 -15.41
N GLN A 438 -20.92 -10.71 -16.27
CA GLN A 438 -19.55 -11.16 -16.47
C GLN A 438 -18.69 -10.88 -15.23
N ASN A 439 -17.82 -11.82 -14.88
CA ASN A 439 -16.84 -11.61 -13.82
C ASN A 439 -15.81 -10.55 -14.30
N PRO A 440 -15.72 -9.38 -13.64
CA PRO A 440 -14.82 -8.32 -14.08
C PRO A 440 -13.35 -8.68 -13.89
N TYR A 441 -13.03 -9.62 -13.00
CA TYR A 441 -11.67 -10.10 -12.80
C TYR A 441 -11.65 -11.62 -12.58
N PRO A 442 -11.53 -12.41 -13.66
CA PRO A 442 -11.65 -13.87 -13.61
C PRO A 442 -10.65 -14.54 -12.66
N ASN A 443 -11.07 -15.68 -12.09
CA ASN A 443 -10.31 -16.42 -11.08
C ASN A 443 -8.97 -16.97 -11.58
N SER A 444 -8.80 -17.11 -12.91
CA SER A 444 -7.50 -17.47 -13.51
C SER A 444 -6.40 -16.48 -13.14
N ASN A 445 -6.72 -15.21 -12.91
CA ASN A 445 -5.75 -14.21 -12.46
C ASN A 445 -5.23 -14.50 -11.05
N PHE A 446 -6.08 -15.00 -10.14
CA PHE A 446 -5.63 -15.43 -8.81
C PHE A 446 -4.61 -16.56 -8.94
N TRP A 447 -4.92 -17.57 -9.76
CA TRP A 447 -4.01 -18.68 -10.02
C TRP A 447 -2.68 -18.22 -10.61
N LYS A 448 -2.71 -17.29 -11.57
CA LYS A 448 -1.51 -16.70 -12.18
C LYS A 448 -0.65 -15.96 -11.14
N SER A 449 -1.27 -15.17 -10.26
CA SER A 449 -0.54 -14.47 -9.19
C SER A 449 0.06 -15.43 -8.17
N LEU A 450 -0.69 -16.47 -7.78
CA LEU A 450 -0.17 -17.51 -6.89
C LEU A 450 1.05 -18.20 -7.51
N SER A 451 0.96 -18.57 -8.80
CA SER A 451 2.05 -19.22 -9.51
C SER A 451 3.28 -18.32 -9.66
N TYR A 452 3.12 -17.01 -9.83
CA TYR A 452 4.25 -16.09 -9.85
C TYR A 452 5.01 -16.08 -8.54
N ILE A 453 4.30 -16.08 -7.41
CA ILE A 453 4.93 -16.00 -6.08
C ILE A 453 5.64 -17.31 -5.72
N VAL A 454 4.98 -18.46 -5.89
CA VAL A 454 5.53 -19.77 -5.44
C VAL A 454 6.62 -20.32 -6.38
N ASN A 455 6.82 -19.71 -7.54
CA ASN A 455 7.87 -20.08 -8.49
C ASN A 455 9.04 -19.07 -8.53
N VAL A 456 9.08 -18.10 -7.62
CA VAL A 456 10.27 -17.25 -7.43
C VAL A 456 11.46 -18.13 -7.01
N PRO A 457 12.66 -17.96 -7.61
CA PRO A 457 13.85 -18.69 -7.19
C PRO A 457 14.10 -18.53 -5.68
N PRO A 458 14.41 -19.60 -4.93
CA PRO A 458 14.52 -19.54 -3.46
C PRO A 458 15.48 -18.48 -2.91
N ALA A 459 16.54 -18.14 -3.66
CA ALA A 459 17.51 -17.12 -3.29
C ALA A 459 16.97 -15.68 -3.45
N GLU A 460 15.95 -15.49 -4.29
CA GLU A 460 15.36 -14.19 -4.62
C GLU A 460 14.07 -13.92 -3.85
N VAL A 461 13.57 -14.90 -3.09
CA VAL A 461 12.38 -14.76 -2.26
C VAL A 461 12.60 -13.72 -1.16
N GLN A 462 11.79 -12.69 -1.22
CA GLN A 462 11.76 -11.59 -0.25
C GLN A 462 10.63 -11.76 0.76
N ASP A 463 10.74 -11.18 1.97
CA ASP A 463 9.71 -11.23 3.02
C ASP A 463 8.34 -10.71 2.54
N THR A 464 8.32 -9.75 1.60
CA THR A 464 7.09 -9.21 1.00
C THR A 464 6.30 -10.30 0.25
N HIS A 465 6.98 -11.24 -0.42
CA HIS A 465 6.31 -12.36 -1.10
C HIS A 465 5.55 -13.22 -0.11
N LEU A 466 6.19 -13.54 1.02
CA LEU A 466 5.65 -14.40 2.07
C LEU A 466 4.47 -13.74 2.78
N VAL A 467 4.56 -12.43 3.06
CA VAL A 467 3.46 -11.65 3.64
C VAL A 467 2.25 -11.63 2.72
N VAL A 468 2.45 -11.33 1.43
CA VAL A 468 1.36 -11.32 0.44
C VAL A 468 0.77 -12.71 0.26
N LEU A 469 1.61 -13.75 0.20
CA LEU A 469 1.17 -15.14 0.09
C LEU A 469 0.30 -15.56 1.28
N THR A 470 0.75 -15.30 2.50
CA THR A 470 -0.02 -15.60 3.71
C THR A 470 -1.38 -14.92 3.70
N ALA A 471 -1.40 -13.62 3.38
CA ALA A 471 -2.62 -12.83 3.34
C ALA A 471 -3.59 -13.28 2.25
N MET A 472 -3.07 -13.66 1.07
CA MET A 472 -3.87 -14.22 -0.01
C MET A 472 -4.58 -15.50 0.43
N LEU A 473 -3.90 -16.40 1.15
CA LEU A 473 -4.39 -17.77 1.40
C LEU A 473 -5.27 -17.89 2.66
N ARG A 474 -4.96 -17.16 3.74
CA ARG A 474 -5.54 -17.34 5.08
C ARG A 474 -7.07 -17.51 5.12
N TYR A 475 -7.80 -16.65 4.40
CA TYR A 475 -9.27 -16.68 4.36
C TYR A 475 -9.84 -17.09 3.00
N SER A 476 -8.99 -17.36 2.02
CA SER A 476 -9.42 -17.71 0.66
C SER A 476 -9.31 -19.20 0.35
N ALA A 477 -8.58 -19.98 1.16
CA ALA A 477 -8.38 -21.42 0.94
C ALA A 477 -9.68 -22.20 0.64
N PRO A 478 -10.82 -22.00 1.35
CA PRO A 478 -12.07 -22.68 1.00
C PRO A 478 -12.57 -22.34 -0.41
N ARG A 479 -12.40 -21.09 -0.86
CA ARG A 479 -12.76 -20.67 -2.22
C ARG A 479 -11.84 -21.28 -3.26
N ILE A 480 -10.54 -21.39 -2.97
CA ILE A 480 -9.56 -22.04 -3.85
C ILE A 480 -9.98 -23.50 -4.09
N VAL A 481 -10.26 -24.25 -3.02
CA VAL A 481 -10.73 -25.63 -3.14
C VAL A 481 -12.07 -25.69 -3.87
N ASN A 482 -13.00 -24.76 -3.60
CA ASN A 482 -14.30 -24.75 -4.29
C ASN A 482 -14.20 -24.47 -5.81
N PHE A 483 -13.21 -23.69 -6.27
CA PHE A 483 -13.04 -23.42 -7.70
C PHE A 483 -12.24 -24.48 -8.44
N TRP A 484 -11.26 -25.10 -7.79
CA TRP A 484 -10.29 -25.99 -8.45
C TRP A 484 -10.22 -27.41 -7.89
N GLY A 485 -11.04 -27.76 -6.89
CA GLY A 485 -11.08 -29.08 -6.27
C GLY A 485 -9.71 -29.53 -5.78
N ASP A 486 -9.31 -30.74 -6.18
CA ASP A 486 -8.03 -31.36 -5.82
C ASP A 486 -6.82 -30.54 -6.30
N MET A 487 -6.92 -29.88 -7.47
CA MET A 487 -5.88 -28.98 -7.95
C MET A 487 -5.73 -27.76 -7.05
N GLY A 488 -6.81 -27.30 -6.43
CA GLY A 488 -6.77 -26.26 -5.40
C GLY A 488 -6.04 -26.73 -4.14
N VAL A 489 -6.27 -27.96 -3.70
CA VAL A 489 -5.55 -28.56 -2.55
C VAL A 489 -4.06 -28.72 -2.87
N LEU A 490 -3.71 -29.20 -4.06
CA LEU A 490 -2.31 -29.29 -4.50
C LEU A 490 -1.63 -27.92 -4.57
N ALA A 491 -2.33 -26.90 -5.07
CA ALA A 491 -1.81 -25.54 -5.08
C ALA A 491 -1.56 -24.99 -3.65
N LEU A 492 -2.47 -25.27 -2.71
CA LEU A 492 -2.28 -24.93 -1.30
C LEU A 492 -1.07 -25.66 -0.69
N ARG A 493 -0.93 -26.96 -0.96
CA ARG A 493 0.23 -27.74 -0.51
C ARG A 493 1.54 -27.22 -1.09
N GLN A 494 1.56 -26.90 -2.39
CA GLN A 494 2.71 -26.29 -3.04
C GLN A 494 3.09 -24.97 -2.36
N ALA A 495 2.12 -24.11 -2.08
CA ALA A 495 2.34 -22.78 -1.53
C ALA A 495 2.71 -22.76 -0.04
N ILE A 496 2.11 -23.64 0.76
CA ILE A 496 2.21 -23.62 2.23
C ILE A 496 3.24 -24.61 2.77
N VAL A 497 3.49 -25.72 2.07
CA VAL A 497 4.39 -26.78 2.54
C VAL A 497 5.67 -26.81 1.71
N LEU A 498 5.54 -27.02 0.39
CA LEU A 498 6.70 -27.28 -0.46
C LEU A 498 7.52 -26.02 -0.75
N PHE A 499 6.86 -24.88 -0.94
CA PHE A 499 7.55 -23.63 -1.22
C PHE A 499 8.37 -23.12 -0.03
N PRO A 500 7.82 -22.96 1.20
CA PRO A 500 8.60 -22.55 2.37
C PRO A 500 9.75 -23.51 2.70
N ALA A 501 9.54 -24.81 2.53
CA ALA A 501 10.58 -25.83 2.79
C ALA A 501 11.83 -25.65 1.91
N LYS A 502 11.70 -25.10 0.70
CA LYS A 502 12.81 -24.84 -0.22
C LYS A 502 13.60 -23.57 0.12
N LEU A 503 13.08 -22.72 1.01
CA LEU A 503 13.71 -21.44 1.30
C LEU A 503 14.91 -21.64 2.23
N PRO A 504 16.08 -21.06 1.92
CA PRO A 504 17.28 -21.20 2.75
C PRO A 504 17.15 -20.40 4.05
N ARG A 505 16.49 -19.24 4.00
CA ARG A 505 16.33 -18.33 5.12
C ARG A 505 15.17 -18.75 6.01
N LYS A 506 15.39 -18.74 7.33
CA LYS A 506 14.32 -18.77 8.34
C LYS A 506 13.97 -17.31 8.69
N SER A 507 12.69 -16.96 8.56
CA SER A 507 12.17 -15.65 8.95
C SER A 507 10.79 -15.80 9.58
N THR A 508 10.34 -14.79 10.32
CA THR A 508 9.00 -14.76 10.90
C THR A 508 7.93 -14.89 9.81
N GLN A 509 8.14 -14.23 8.66
CA GLN A 509 7.22 -14.26 7.53
C GLN A 509 7.13 -15.64 6.88
N ARG A 510 8.23 -16.41 6.88
CA ARG A 510 8.21 -17.83 6.49
C ARG A 510 7.37 -18.66 7.45
N ALA A 511 7.60 -18.49 8.76
CA ALA A 511 6.83 -19.21 9.78
C ALA A 511 5.32 -18.92 9.65
N MET A 512 4.94 -17.67 9.38
CA MET A 512 3.54 -17.31 9.13
C MET A 512 2.90 -18.08 7.97
N VAL A 513 3.66 -18.40 6.91
CA VAL A 513 3.16 -19.23 5.81
C VAL A 513 3.00 -20.67 6.28
N GLU A 514 4.02 -21.22 6.96
CA GLU A 514 4.02 -22.61 7.46
C GLU A 514 2.88 -22.86 8.46
N ASP A 515 2.59 -21.90 9.35
CA ASP A 515 1.51 -21.94 10.33
C ASP A 515 0.12 -22.04 9.68
N LEU A 516 -0.04 -21.61 8.43
CA LEU A 516 -1.31 -21.75 7.71
C LEU A 516 -1.72 -23.21 7.58
N ARG A 517 -0.78 -24.16 7.56
CA ARG A 517 -1.11 -25.59 7.50
C ARG A 517 -2.01 -25.99 8.66
N ASP A 518 -1.60 -25.64 9.88
CA ASP A 518 -2.34 -25.99 11.10
C ASP A 518 -3.64 -25.19 11.21
N ILE A 519 -3.61 -23.91 10.83
CA ILE A 519 -4.81 -23.04 10.81
C ILE A 519 -5.86 -23.61 9.85
N LEU A 520 -5.48 -24.00 8.64
CA LEU A 520 -6.42 -24.55 7.65
C LEU A 520 -6.95 -25.91 8.07
N ALA A 521 -6.13 -26.77 8.67
CA ALA A 521 -6.57 -28.05 9.19
C ALA A 521 -7.60 -27.87 10.32
N ARG A 522 -7.30 -27.00 11.31
CA ARG A 522 -8.15 -26.79 12.48
C ARG A 522 -9.42 -26.01 12.16
N GLU A 523 -9.31 -24.89 11.45
CA GLU A 523 -10.44 -23.98 11.24
C GLU A 523 -11.26 -24.29 10.00
N LYS A 524 -10.65 -24.85 8.94
CA LYS A 524 -11.28 -25.03 7.63
C LYS A 524 -11.44 -26.49 7.23
N ARG A 525 -10.92 -27.43 8.02
CA ARG A 525 -10.91 -28.87 7.73
C ARG A 525 -10.27 -29.19 6.37
N ILE A 526 -9.27 -28.40 5.98
CA ILE A 526 -8.48 -28.62 4.77
C ILE A 526 -7.12 -29.18 5.20
N ILE A 527 -6.80 -30.39 4.78
CA ILE A 527 -5.55 -31.09 5.12
C ILE A 527 -4.64 -31.04 3.90
N ILE A 528 -3.40 -30.57 4.09
CA ILE A 528 -2.38 -30.38 3.03
C ILE A 528 -1.01 -30.89 3.45
#